data_AF-K2S9R9-F1
#
_entry.id   AF-K2S9R9-F1
#
_cell.length_a   1.000
_cell.length_b   1.000
_cell.length_c   1.000
_cell.angle_alpha   90.00
_cell.angle_beta   90.00
_cell.angle_gamma   90.00
#
_symmetry.space_group_name_H-M   'P 1'
#
loop_
_entity.id
_entity.type
_entity.pdbx_description
1 polymer ?
#
loop_
_entity_poly.entity_id
_entity_poly.type
_entity_poly.pdbx_seq_one_letter_code
_entity_poly.pdbx_strand_id
1 'polypeptide(L)'
;MSDSKQDIVVYKHSSTGETPDVLIMTREQLKHKMTSNNSLRLSHKHIPRGHRHVEILQSDLIPEAEREKCADRPNMNSSIATITLPNRVWMQRQITADQFADLHILSVSGLRT
;
A
#
# COMPACT_ATOMS: atom_id res chain seq x y z
N MET A 1 4.87 -9.06 -22.50
CA MET A 1 4.75 -7.59 -22.62
C MET A 1 5.14 -7.00 -21.29
N SER A 2 6.15 -6.12 -21.24
CA SER A 2 6.86 -5.79 -19.99
C SER A 2 6.02 -4.93 -19.03
N ASP A 3 5.47 -5.60 -18.03
CA ASP A 3 4.77 -5.03 -16.86
C ASP A 3 5.63 -4.07 -16.02
N SER A 4 6.93 -3.99 -16.31
CA SER A 4 7.92 -3.21 -15.54
C SER A 4 7.72 -1.70 -15.60
N LYS A 5 7.10 -1.18 -16.68
CA LYS A 5 6.88 0.25 -16.90
C LYS A 5 5.55 0.79 -16.37
N GLN A 6 4.70 -0.06 -15.81
CA GLN A 6 3.40 0.38 -15.31
C GLN A 6 3.57 1.17 -14.00
N ASP A 7 3.02 2.39 -13.97
CA ASP A 7 2.90 3.20 -12.77
C ASP A 7 1.90 2.56 -11.79
N ILE A 8 2.30 2.53 -10.53
CA ILE A 8 1.52 2.05 -9.39
C ILE A 8 1.53 3.10 -8.28
N VAL A 9 0.53 3.04 -7.40
CA VAL A 9 0.45 3.88 -6.20
C VAL A 9 0.92 3.08 -5.00
N VAL A 10 1.85 3.65 -4.25
CA VAL A 10 2.51 3.01 -3.12
C VAL A 10 2.33 3.86 -1.87
N TYR A 11 1.82 3.26 -0.81
CA TYR A 11 1.83 3.81 0.54
C TYR A 11 3.04 3.27 1.30
N LYS A 12 3.89 4.15 1.81
CA LYS A 12 5.02 3.79 2.68
C LYS A 12 4.61 4.02 4.13
N HIS A 13 4.37 2.94 4.85
CA HIS A 13 4.16 3.00 6.29
C HIS A 13 5.49 3.30 6.99
N SER A 14 5.49 4.30 7.88
CA SER A 14 6.63 4.58 8.75
C SER A 14 6.32 4.17 10.18
N SER A 15 7.16 3.31 10.77
CA SER A 15 7.12 2.98 12.19
C SER A 15 7.95 3.95 13.04
N THR A 16 8.70 4.87 12.42
CA THR A 16 9.67 5.76 13.08
C THR A 16 9.18 7.19 13.27
N GLY A 17 7.88 7.45 13.05
CA GLY A 17 7.32 8.80 13.17
C GLY A 17 7.63 9.72 12.00
N GLU A 18 8.24 9.21 10.92
CA GLU A 18 8.26 9.93 9.64
C GLU A 18 6.84 10.03 9.10
N THR A 19 6.55 11.12 8.39
CA THR A 19 5.24 11.29 7.75
C THR A 19 5.01 10.13 6.77
N PRO A 20 3.92 9.37 6.92
CA PRO A 20 3.55 8.36 5.94
C PRO A 20 3.43 9.02 4.56
N ASP A 21 3.97 8.36 3.54
CA ASP A 21 4.08 8.94 2.20
C ASP A 21 3.32 8.11 1.16
N VAL A 22 2.68 8.79 0.21
CA VAL A 22 1.96 8.19 -0.91
C VAL A 22 2.66 8.61 -2.19
N LEU A 23 3.29 7.63 -2.84
CA LEU A 23 4.16 7.84 -3.98
C LEU A 23 3.61 7.13 -5.21
N ILE A 24 3.95 7.66 -6.38
CA ILE A 24 3.77 6.96 -7.65
C ILE A 24 5.15 6.45 -8.07
N MET A 25 5.27 5.16 -8.36
CA MET A 25 6.50 4.56 -8.88
C MET A 25 6.17 3.43 -9.85
N THR A 26 7.16 2.92 -10.56
CA THR A 26 6.98 1.75 -11.43
C THR A 26 7.08 0.45 -10.65
N ARG A 27 6.51 -0.64 -11.19
CA ARG A 27 6.69 -2.00 -10.63
C ARG A 27 8.16 -2.40 -10.52
N GLU A 28 9.00 -1.97 -11.46
CA GLU A 28 10.44 -2.21 -11.43
C GLU A 28 11.12 -1.48 -10.27
N GLN A 29 10.78 -0.21 -10.04
CA GLN A 29 11.29 0.56 -8.90
C GLN A 29 10.86 -0.06 -7.56
N LEU A 30 9.61 -0.52 -7.46
CA LEU A 30 9.13 -1.24 -6.28
C LEU A 30 9.93 -2.52 -6.04
N LYS A 31 10.13 -3.34 -7.09
CA LYS A 31 10.93 -4.57 -7.00
C LYS A 31 12.36 -4.28 -6.55
N HIS A 32 13.01 -3.27 -7.13
CA HIS A 32 14.36 -2.87 -6.73
C HIS A 32 14.40 -2.46 -5.24
N LYS A 33 13.42 -1.68 -4.77
CA LYS A 33 13.32 -1.30 -3.34
C LYS A 33 13.18 -2.52 -2.43
N MET A 34 12.31 -3.46 -2.79
CA MET A 34 12.12 -4.71 -2.03
C MET A 34 13.40 -5.54 -1.98
N THR A 35 14.11 -5.68 -3.11
CA THR A 35 15.39 -6.41 -3.16
C THR A 35 16.49 -5.71 -2.35
N SER A 36 16.48 -4.38 -2.29
CA SER A 36 17.48 -3.60 -1.55
C SER A 36 17.28 -3.64 -0.03
N ASN A 37 16.07 -3.96 0.44
CA ASN A 37 15.77 -4.00 1.87
C ASN A 37 14.84 -5.17 2.23
N ASN A 38 15.45 -6.24 2.73
CA ASN A 38 14.75 -7.46 3.15
C ASN A 38 13.85 -7.28 4.38
N SER A 39 13.92 -6.14 5.08
CA SER A 39 12.99 -5.84 6.17
C SER A 39 11.65 -5.28 5.67
N LEU A 40 11.50 -5.02 4.37
CA LEU A 40 10.23 -4.54 3.82
C LEU A 40 9.30 -5.71 3.50
N ARG A 41 8.02 -5.49 3.75
CA ARG A 41 6.93 -6.36 3.33
C ARG A 41 6.03 -5.57 2.39
N LEU A 42 5.45 -6.31 1.46
CA LEU A 42 4.50 -5.79 0.50
C LEU A 42 3.14 -6.44 0.77
N SER A 43 2.11 -5.63 0.78
CA SER A 43 0.72 -6.03 0.80
C SER A 43 -0.08 -5.12 -0.12
N HIS A 44 -1.31 -5.50 -0.43
CA HIS A 44 -2.18 -4.78 -1.34
C HIS A 44 -3.53 -4.51 -0.69
N LYS A 45 -4.09 -3.36 -1.06
CA LYS A 45 -5.45 -2.98 -0.69
C LYS A 45 -6.18 -2.49 -1.93
N HIS A 46 -7.32 -3.10 -2.21
CA HIS A 46 -8.18 -2.60 -3.27
C HIS A 46 -8.75 -1.24 -2.90
N ILE A 47 -8.69 -0.30 -3.83
CA ILE A 47 -9.29 1.03 -3.69
C ILE A 47 -10.62 1.01 -4.44
N PRO A 48 -11.77 1.20 -3.79
CA PRO A 48 -13.03 1.31 -4.52
C PRO A 48 -13.06 2.56 -5.42
N ARG A 49 -13.86 2.55 -6.49
CA ARG A 49 -14.01 3.72 -7.37
C ARG A 49 -14.61 4.91 -6.62
N GLY A 50 -14.35 6.12 -7.10
CA GLY A 50 -14.80 7.38 -6.50
C GLY A 50 -14.08 7.80 -5.21
N HIS A 51 -13.35 6.89 -4.55
CA HIS A 51 -12.66 7.19 -3.29
C HIS A 51 -11.39 8.01 -3.53
N ARG A 52 -11.33 9.19 -2.91
CA ARG A 52 -10.13 10.03 -2.84
C ARG A 52 -9.31 9.76 -1.58
N HIS A 53 -10.00 9.45 -0.48
CA HIS A 53 -9.38 9.09 0.78
C HIS A 53 -9.40 7.57 0.94
N VAL A 54 -8.28 7.01 1.37
CA VAL A 54 -8.13 5.58 1.63
C VAL A 54 -7.71 5.42 3.07
N GLU A 55 -8.54 4.75 3.84
CA GLU A 55 -8.18 4.33 5.18
C GLU A 55 -7.20 3.17 5.11
N ILE A 56 -6.17 3.18 5.94
CA ILE A 56 -5.20 2.09 6.11
C ILE A 56 -5.47 1.47 7.48
N LEU A 57 -5.70 0.17 7.49
CA LEU A 57 -5.97 -0.63 8.68
C LEU A 57 -4.70 -1.35 9.12
N GLN A 58 -4.66 -1.77 10.39
CA GLN A 58 -3.58 -2.60 10.90
C GLN A 58 -3.38 -3.90 10.08
N SER A 59 -4.48 -4.52 9.66
CA SER A 59 -4.47 -5.72 8.80
C SER A 59 -3.89 -5.46 7.40
N ASP A 60 -3.97 -4.22 6.91
CA ASP A 60 -3.41 -3.87 5.60
C ASP A 60 -1.88 -3.88 5.60
N LEU A 61 -1.23 -3.73 6.75
CA LEU A 61 0.23 -3.84 6.87
C LEU A 61 0.74 -5.28 6.77
N ILE A 62 -0.16 -6.26 6.84
CA ILE A 62 0.14 -7.69 6.84
C ILE A 62 -0.06 -8.23 5.41
N PRO A 63 0.91 -9.01 4.87
CA PRO A 63 0.75 -9.69 3.59
C PRO A 63 -0.51 -10.55 3.57
N GLU A 64 -1.18 -10.62 2.42
CA GLU A 64 -2.49 -11.28 2.25
C GLU A 64 -2.47 -12.73 2.71
N ALA A 65 -1.39 -13.46 2.39
CA ALA A 65 -1.19 -14.85 2.77
C ALA A 65 -1.04 -15.07 4.30
N GLU A 66 -0.81 -14.01 5.07
CA GLU A 66 -0.65 -14.03 6.52
C GLU A 66 -1.83 -13.42 7.26
N ARG A 67 -2.76 -12.73 6.57
CA ARG A 67 -3.88 -12.02 7.19
C ARG A 67 -4.80 -12.95 7.96
N GLU A 68 -5.14 -14.11 7.41
CA GLU A 68 -6.03 -15.09 8.07
C GLU A 68 -5.47 -15.56 9.41
N LYS A 69 -4.15 -15.77 9.51
CA LYS A 69 -3.47 -16.18 10.74
C LYS A 69 -3.49 -15.11 11.83
N CYS A 70 -3.79 -13.88 11.44
CA CYS A 70 -3.81 -12.72 12.31
C CYS A 70 -5.21 -12.17 12.52
N ALA A 71 -6.25 -12.72 11.87
CA ALA A 71 -7.61 -12.19 11.90
C ALA A 71 -8.19 -12.07 13.31
N ASP A 72 -7.84 -13.01 14.20
CA ASP A 72 -8.32 -13.03 15.59
C ASP A 72 -7.57 -12.07 16.52
N ARG A 73 -6.51 -11.41 16.04
CA ARG A 73 -5.73 -10.50 16.88
C ARG A 73 -6.53 -9.21 17.13
N PRO A 74 -6.45 -8.65 18.35
CA PRO A 74 -7.11 -7.39 18.65
C PRO A 74 -6.61 -6.28 17.73
N ASN A 75 -7.48 -5.32 17.42
CA ASN A 75 -7.16 -4.11 16.65
C ASN A 75 -6.78 -4.31 15.18
N MET A 76 -7.00 -5.49 14.58
CA MET A 76 -6.69 -5.70 13.16
C MET A 76 -7.51 -4.82 12.20
N ASN A 77 -8.70 -4.40 12.64
CA ASN A 77 -9.56 -3.48 11.90
C ASN A 77 -9.41 -2.03 12.38
N SER A 78 -8.44 -1.74 13.24
CA SER A 78 -8.18 -0.37 13.67
C SER A 78 -7.51 0.42 12.56
N SER A 79 -8.00 1.65 12.36
CA SER A 79 -7.42 2.65 11.49
C SER A 79 -6.07 3.10 12.02
N ILE A 80 -5.03 3.03 11.19
CA ILE A 80 -3.69 3.53 11.53
C ILE A 80 -3.34 4.81 10.77
N ALA A 81 -3.97 5.03 9.62
CA ALA A 81 -3.80 6.22 8.82
C ALA A 81 -5.00 6.42 7.87
N THR A 82 -5.25 7.66 7.49
CA THR A 82 -6.07 7.97 6.32
C THR A 82 -5.22 8.75 5.34
N ILE A 83 -5.06 8.22 4.14
CA ILE A 83 -4.27 8.86 3.09
C ILE A 83 -5.17 9.50 2.05
N THR A 84 -4.66 10.56 1.42
CA THR A 84 -5.30 11.19 0.27
C THR A 84 -4.54 10.77 -0.98
N LEU A 85 -5.25 10.22 -1.97
CA LEU A 85 -4.63 9.84 -3.24
C LEU A 85 -4.08 11.07 -3.97
N PRO A 86 -2.92 10.97 -4.63
CA PRO A 86 -2.43 12.02 -5.51
C PRO A 86 -3.46 12.37 -6.58
N ASN A 87 -3.59 13.65 -6.92
CA ASN A 87 -4.60 14.11 -7.88
C ASN A 87 -4.53 13.36 -9.22
N ARG A 88 -3.31 13.08 -9.72
CA ARG A 88 -3.09 12.28 -10.93
C ARG A 88 -3.71 10.89 -10.81
N VAL A 89 -3.47 10.19 -9.70
CA VAL A 89 -4.02 8.85 -9.44
C VAL A 89 -5.54 8.92 -9.40
N TRP A 90 -6.11 9.84 -8.62
CA TRP A 90 -7.56 9.94 -8.48
C TRP A 90 -8.28 10.26 -9.80
N MET A 91 -7.74 11.19 -10.60
CA MET A 91 -8.29 11.53 -11.92
C MET A 91 -8.20 10.37 -12.90
N GLN A 92 -7.04 9.69 -12.97
CA GLN A 92 -6.83 8.59 -13.91
C GLN A 92 -7.76 7.39 -13.60
N ARG A 93 -8.06 7.16 -12.32
CA ARG A 93 -9.06 6.16 -11.89
C ARG A 93 -10.49 6.47 -12.32
N GLN A 94 -10.83 7.72 -12.63
CA GLN A 94 -12.15 8.06 -13.18
C GLN A 94 -12.25 7.76 -14.68
N ILE A 95 -11.10 7.80 -15.38
CA ILE A 95 -11.03 7.64 -16.84
C ILE A 95 -10.78 6.18 -17.22
N THR A 96 -9.95 5.47 -16.45
CA THR A 96 -9.54 4.09 -16.74
C THR A 96 -9.91 3.18 -15.57
N ALA A 97 -10.64 2.12 -15.89
CA ALA A 97 -11.20 1.17 -14.93
C ALA A 97 -10.17 0.50 -13.99
N ASP A 98 -9.00 0.15 -14.53
CA ASP A 98 -8.08 -0.80 -13.90
C ASP A 98 -6.77 -0.16 -13.42
N GLN A 99 -6.42 1.04 -13.90
CA GLN A 99 -5.18 1.69 -13.51
C GLN A 99 -5.29 2.25 -12.09
N PHE A 100 -4.30 1.97 -11.24
CA PHE A 100 -4.31 2.33 -9.81
C PHE A 100 -5.54 1.75 -9.06
N ALA A 101 -6.05 0.60 -9.47
CA ALA A 101 -7.11 -0.11 -8.73
C ALA A 101 -6.65 -0.53 -7.33
N ASP A 102 -5.38 -0.87 -7.19
CA ASP A 102 -4.81 -1.37 -5.93
C ASP A 102 -3.72 -0.43 -5.39
N LEU A 103 -3.80 -0.19 -4.09
CA LEU A 103 -2.75 0.43 -3.30
C LEU A 103 -1.73 -0.62 -2.89
N HIS A 104 -0.46 -0.38 -3.21
CA HIS A 104 0.66 -1.20 -2.76
C HIS A 104 1.17 -0.63 -1.44
N ILE A 105 1.17 -1.42 -0.38
CA ILE A 105 1.53 -0.99 0.96
C ILE A 105 2.88 -1.58 1.31
N LEU A 106 3.85 -0.70 1.54
CA LEU A 106 5.16 -1.06 2.05
C LEU A 106 5.19 -0.86 3.55
N SER A 107 5.39 -1.95 4.29
CA SER A 107 5.53 -1.95 5.75
C SER A 107 6.86 -2.57 6.16
N VAL A 108 7.33 -2.26 7.37
CA VAL A 108 8.55 -2.87 7.92
C VAL A 108 8.15 -4.12 8.72
N SER A 109 8.86 -5.22 8.52
CA SER A 109 8.76 -6.47 9.28
C SER A 109 9.33 -6.34 10.70
N GLY A 110 8.82 -5.37 11.45
CA GLY A 110 9.40 -4.99 12.73
C GLY A 110 8.45 -4.14 13.56
N LEU A 111 7.23 -4.61 13.76
CA LEU A 111 6.48 -4.24 14.96
C LEU A 111 7.20 -4.95 16.12
N ARG A 112 8.09 -4.22 16.79
CA ARG A 112 8.55 -4.58 18.13
C ARG A 112 7.29 -4.72 18.99
N THR A 113 7.05 -5.94 19.45
CA THR A 113 6.17 -6.29 20.57
C THR A 113 6.39 -5.38 21.76
#